data_AF-A0A3S5CER6-F1
#
_entry.id   AF-A0A3S5CER6-F1
#
_cell.length_a   1.000
_cell.length_b   1.000
_cell.length_c   1.000
_cell.angle_alpha   90.00
_cell.angle_beta   90.00
_cell.angle_gamma   90.00
#
_symmetry.space_group_name_H-M   'P 1'
#
loop_
_entity.id
_entity.type
_entity.pdbx_description
1 polymer ?
#
loop_
_entity_poly.entity_id
_entity_poly.type
_entity_poly.pdbx_seq_one_letter_code
_entity_poly.pdbx_strand_id
1 'polypeptide(L)'
;MNARQLGLKLLSNVIFGYTAASFTGRMPCVDVGDSIVSKARETLERAINLVNNPPTVSEFASSATSDFCSTGIGDQPDIRCSRTAWPCETRVVYGDTDSLFIWLPASRCPDRQTAFQIAERIAKAISDANPNPIKIKVEKVPGHLHRLCIF
;
A
#
# COMPACT_ATOMS: atom_id res chain seq x y z
N MET A 1 -1.67 29.33 -7.24
CA MET A 1 -0.85 28.57 -6.25
C MET A 1 -0.29 27.24 -6.78
N ASN A 2 -0.71 26.75 -7.96
CA ASN A 2 -0.35 25.41 -8.45
C ASN A 2 1.08 25.30 -9.02
N ALA A 3 1.61 26.36 -9.63
CA ALA A 3 2.93 26.33 -10.28
C ALA A 3 4.10 26.17 -9.27
N ARG A 4 3.99 26.76 -8.08
CA ARG A 4 5.02 26.61 -7.02
C ARG A 4 5.07 25.18 -6.48
N GLN A 5 3.90 24.57 -6.22
CA GLN A 5 3.81 23.19 -5.74
C GLN A 5 4.31 22.21 -6.81
N LEU A 6 3.96 22.42 -8.08
CA LEU A 6 4.48 21.63 -9.19
C LEU A 6 6.00 21.77 -9.31
N GLY A 7 6.54 22.99 -9.21
CA GLY A 7 7.97 23.24 -9.25
C GLY A 7 8.73 22.49 -8.15
N LEU A 8 8.22 22.49 -6.91
CA LEU A 8 8.82 21.75 -5.79
C LEU A 8 8.76 20.23 -6.01
N LYS A 9 7.67 19.71 -6.56
CA LYS A 9 7.54 18.29 -6.92
C LYS A 9 8.56 17.89 -7.98
N LEU A 10 8.70 18.68 -9.04
CA LEU A 10 9.66 18.43 -10.11
C LEU A 10 11.09 18.49 -9.61
N LEU A 11 11.45 19.49 -8.80
CA LEU A 11 12.77 19.60 -8.20
C LEU A 11 13.10 18.36 -7.35
N SER A 12 12.15 17.93 -6.51
CA SER A 12 12.34 16.74 -5.65
C SER A 12 12.57 15.47 -6.48
N ASN A 13 11.82 15.28 -7.55
CA ASN A 13 11.98 14.13 -8.45
C ASN A 13 13.32 14.16 -9.21
N VAL A 14 13.80 15.35 -9.57
CA VAL A 14 15.08 15.51 -10.28
C VAL A 14 16.29 15.25 -9.37
N ILE A 15 16.22 15.62 -8.09
CA ILE A 15 17.34 15.45 -7.15
C ILE A 15 17.78 13.98 -7.05
N PHE A 16 16.83 13.03 -6.99
CA PHE A 16 17.15 11.60 -6.97
C PHE A 16 17.87 11.13 -8.24
N GLY A 17 17.43 11.58 -9.42
CA GLY A 17 18.12 11.27 -10.68
C GLY A 17 19.51 11.92 -10.77
N TYR A 18 19.67 13.11 -10.20
CA TYR A 18 20.93 13.84 -10.20
C TYR A 18 22.02 13.14 -9.37
N THR A 19 21.67 12.51 -8.24
CA THR A 19 22.63 11.77 -7.42
C THR A 19 23.21 10.53 -8.13
N ALA A 20 22.47 9.94 -9.07
CA ALA A 20 22.90 8.77 -9.85
C ALA A 20 23.66 9.13 -11.15
N ALA A 21 23.66 10.41 -11.56
CA ALA A 21 24.23 10.85 -12.83
C ALA A 21 25.77 10.93 -12.81
N SER A 22 26.44 9.84 -13.21
CA SER A 22 27.90 9.70 -13.13
C SER A 22 28.69 10.38 -14.26
N PHE A 23 28.08 10.65 -15.42
CA PHE A 23 28.83 11.10 -16.62
C PHE A 23 29.13 12.61 -16.65
N THR A 24 28.34 13.44 -15.95
CA THR A 24 28.51 14.92 -15.96
C THR A 24 28.22 15.60 -14.62
N GLY A 25 27.78 14.84 -13.61
CA GLY A 25 27.36 15.38 -12.31
C GLY A 25 28.54 15.89 -11.50
N ARG A 26 28.41 17.08 -10.91
CA ARG A 26 29.42 17.63 -9.99
C ARG A 26 29.34 17.05 -8.57
N MET A 27 28.42 16.11 -8.34
CA MET A 27 28.21 15.43 -7.06
C MET A 27 27.58 14.02 -7.25
N PRO A 28 28.27 13.08 -7.93
CA PRO A 28 27.76 11.72 -8.06
C PRO A 28 27.89 10.99 -6.72
N CYS A 29 26.78 10.43 -6.26
CA CYS A 29 26.75 9.53 -5.10
C CYS A 29 25.94 8.30 -5.49
N VAL A 30 26.55 7.45 -6.32
CA VAL A 30 25.92 6.24 -6.88
C VAL A 30 25.48 5.30 -5.77
N ASP A 31 26.26 5.19 -4.70
CA ASP A 31 25.93 4.37 -3.52
C ASP A 31 24.59 4.77 -2.88
N VAL A 32 24.28 6.08 -2.87
CA VAL A 32 22.99 6.58 -2.36
C VAL A 32 21.86 6.24 -3.34
N GLY A 33 22.11 6.39 -4.65
CA GLY A 33 21.14 6.00 -5.69
C GLY A 33 20.77 4.52 -5.60
N ASP A 34 21.77 3.65 -5.50
CA ASP A 34 21.59 2.20 -5.40
C ASP A 34 20.89 1.80 -4.09
N SER A 35 21.26 2.45 -2.97
CA SER A 35 20.60 2.23 -1.68
C SER A 35 19.12 2.58 -1.71
N ILE A 36 18.74 3.67 -2.39
CA ILE A 36 17.34 4.10 -2.53
C ILE A 36 16.56 3.07 -3.36
N VAL A 37 17.09 2.64 -4.52
CA VAL A 37 16.41 1.65 -5.38
C VAL A 37 16.26 0.31 -4.65
N SER A 38 17.30 -0.12 -3.93
CA SER A 38 17.27 -1.34 -3.13
C SER A 38 16.19 -1.27 -2.05
N LYS A 39 16.11 -0.17 -1.28
CA LYS A 39 15.09 0.02 -0.25
C LYS A 39 13.67 0.17 -0.82
N ALA A 40 13.51 0.82 -1.97
CA ALA A 40 12.21 0.91 -2.64
C ALA A 40 11.70 -0.48 -3.01
N ARG A 41 12.55 -1.33 -3.62
CA ARG A 41 12.21 -2.70 -3.97
C ARG A 41 11.89 -3.56 -2.75
N GLU A 42 12.69 -3.47 -1.70
CA GLU A 42 12.45 -4.18 -0.45
C GLU A 42 11.08 -3.79 0.16
N THR A 43 10.74 -2.50 0.12
CA THR A 43 9.46 -1.99 0.62
C THR A 43 8.28 -2.53 -0.20
N LEU A 44 8.42 -2.56 -1.54
CA LEU A 44 7.42 -3.13 -2.44
C LEU A 44 7.22 -4.63 -2.20
N GLU A 45 8.30 -5.40 -2.10
CA GLU A 45 8.25 -6.84 -1.85
C GLU A 45 7.64 -7.16 -0.49
N ARG A 46 7.96 -6.38 0.55
CA ARG A 46 7.31 -6.49 1.87
C ARG A 46 5.81 -6.20 1.79
N ALA A 47 5.40 -5.16 1.07
CA ALA A 47 3.99 -4.84 0.87
C ALA A 47 3.25 -5.97 0.13
N ILE A 48 3.85 -6.54 -0.92
CA ILE A 48 3.30 -7.69 -1.64
C ILE A 48 3.15 -8.89 -0.71
N ASN A 49 4.15 -9.18 0.12
CA ASN A 49 4.12 -10.28 1.07
C ASN A 49 3.03 -10.08 2.14
N LEU A 50 2.86 -8.87 2.67
CA LEU A 50 1.80 -8.54 3.62
C LEU A 50 0.39 -8.71 3.04
N VAL A 51 0.21 -8.40 1.75
CA VAL A 51 -1.07 -8.56 1.07
C VAL A 51 -1.38 -10.02 0.76
N ASN A 52 -0.39 -10.77 0.25
CA ASN A 52 -0.58 -12.17 -0.15
C ASN A 52 -0.62 -13.12 1.05
N ASN A 53 0.13 -12.82 2.11
CA ASN A 53 0.22 -13.62 3.33
C ASN A 53 -0.21 -12.77 4.54
N PRO A 54 -1.51 -12.58 4.77
CA PRO A 54 -1.98 -11.85 5.94
C PRO A 54 -1.48 -12.49 7.24
N PRO A 55 -0.97 -11.70 8.18
CA PRO A 55 -0.64 -12.18 9.51
C PRO A 55 -1.89 -12.65 10.24
N THR A 56 -1.69 -13.54 11.20
CA THR A 56 -2.78 -14.02 12.05
C THR A 56 -3.19 -12.93 13.05
N VAL A 57 -4.47 -12.90 13.41
CA VAL A 57 -5.05 -11.84 14.27
C VAL A 57 -4.33 -11.69 15.62
N SER A 58 -3.60 -12.71 16.08
CA SER A 58 -2.81 -12.71 17.31
C SER A 58 -1.49 -11.94 17.22
N GLU A 59 -0.91 -11.75 16.02
CA GLU A 59 0.41 -11.13 15.84
C GLU A 59 0.33 -9.64 15.49
N PHE A 60 -0.83 -9.17 15.02
CA PHE A 60 -1.06 -7.79 14.59
C PHE A 60 -1.63 -6.88 15.69
N ALA A 61 -1.66 -7.36 16.93
CA ALA A 61 -2.48 -6.85 18.02
C ALA A 61 -1.97 -5.57 18.73
N SER A 62 -0.90 -4.92 18.28
CA SER A 62 -0.32 -3.79 19.03
C SER A 62 -0.79 -2.38 18.62
N SER A 63 -1.61 -2.18 17.59
CA SER A 63 -2.07 -0.79 17.29
C SER A 63 -3.36 -0.55 16.49
N ALA A 64 -4.02 -1.57 15.90
CA ALA A 64 -5.14 -1.29 14.97
C ALA A 64 -6.41 -2.17 15.10
N THR A 65 -6.51 -3.04 16.11
CA THR A 65 -7.57 -4.06 16.19
C THR A 65 -8.64 -3.85 17.26
N SER A 66 -8.61 -2.78 18.07
CA SER A 66 -9.68 -2.52 19.05
C SER A 66 -11.05 -2.23 18.41
N ASP A 67 -11.07 -1.84 17.14
CA ASP A 67 -12.29 -1.32 16.51
C ASP A 67 -12.98 -2.36 15.61
N PHE A 68 -12.41 -3.56 15.50
CA PHE A 68 -12.82 -4.53 14.48
C PHE A 68 -14.01 -5.42 14.87
N CYS A 69 -14.38 -5.44 16.15
CA CYS A 69 -15.54 -6.21 16.63
C CYS A 69 -16.75 -5.33 16.97
N SER A 70 -16.60 -4.00 16.96
CA SER A 70 -17.57 -3.06 17.54
C SER A 70 -18.29 -2.17 16.53
N THR A 71 -17.89 -2.16 15.25
CA THR A 71 -18.69 -1.54 14.18
C THR A 71 -19.56 -2.58 13.49
N GLY A 72 -20.83 -2.62 13.92
CA GLY A 72 -21.86 -3.54 13.45
C GLY A 72 -22.19 -3.40 11.97
N ILE A 73 -21.42 -4.08 11.11
CA ILE A 73 -21.93 -4.61 9.85
C ILE A 73 -22.32 -6.07 10.14
N GLY A 74 -23.55 -6.24 10.64
CA GLY A 74 -24.27 -7.51 10.66
C GLY A 74 -23.73 -8.60 11.58
N ASP A 75 -24.48 -8.87 12.65
CA ASP A 75 -24.62 -10.20 13.23
C ASP A 75 -25.16 -11.18 12.17
N GLN A 76 -24.30 -11.61 11.24
CA GLN A 76 -24.54 -12.82 10.46
C GLN A 76 -23.66 -13.93 11.05
N PRO A 77 -24.28 -14.98 11.65
CA PRO A 77 -23.57 -16.06 12.35
C PRO A 77 -22.73 -16.97 11.42
N ASP A 78 -22.59 -16.60 10.15
CA ASP A 78 -21.97 -17.39 9.09
C ASP A 78 -20.64 -16.80 8.62
N ILE A 79 -20.31 -15.57 9.04
CA ILE A 79 -19.01 -14.98 8.77
C ILE A 79 -18.03 -15.64 9.73
N ARG A 80 -17.47 -16.80 9.32
CA ARG A 80 -16.18 -17.22 9.89
C ARG A 80 -15.25 -16.02 9.76
N CYS A 81 -14.97 -15.36 10.88
CA CYS A 81 -13.77 -14.56 11.05
C CYS A 81 -12.63 -15.48 10.61
N SER A 82 -12.14 -15.26 9.39
CA SER A 82 -10.91 -15.88 8.97
C SER A 82 -9.88 -15.46 10.01
N ARG A 83 -9.06 -16.39 10.50
CA ARG A 83 -8.03 -16.12 11.52
C ARG A 83 -6.91 -15.19 10.99
N THR A 84 -7.16 -14.46 9.91
CA THR A 84 -6.27 -13.65 9.09
C THR A 84 -6.63 -12.17 9.22
N ALA A 85 -5.65 -11.29 9.03
CA ALA A 85 -5.84 -9.84 9.10
C ALA A 85 -6.89 -9.26 8.11
N TRP A 86 -7.04 -9.88 6.93
CA TRP A 86 -7.99 -9.47 5.89
C TRP A 86 -9.29 -10.29 5.94
N PRO A 87 -10.46 -9.67 5.70
CA PRO A 87 -11.74 -10.37 5.66
C PRO A 87 -11.93 -11.21 4.39
N CYS A 88 -11.13 -11.01 3.35
CA CYS A 88 -11.21 -11.73 2.09
C CYS A 88 -9.82 -12.20 1.65
N GLU A 89 -9.79 -13.21 0.78
CA GLU A 89 -8.56 -13.62 0.11
C GLU A 89 -8.12 -12.48 -0.81
N THR A 90 -6.92 -11.95 -0.59
CA THR A 90 -6.37 -10.82 -1.35
C THR A 90 -5.12 -11.26 -2.07
N ARG A 91 -4.94 -10.78 -3.30
CA ARG A 91 -3.74 -11.11 -4.08
C ARG A 91 -3.26 -9.92 -4.88
N VAL A 92 -1.96 -9.68 -4.88
CA VAL A 92 -1.34 -8.69 -5.78
C VAL A 92 -1.31 -9.25 -7.20
N VAL A 93 -1.88 -8.49 -8.13
CA VAL A 93 -1.90 -8.80 -9.57
C VAL A 93 -0.74 -8.16 -10.29
N TYR A 94 -0.38 -6.94 -9.89
CA TYR A 94 0.68 -6.16 -10.52
C TYR A 94 1.32 -5.23 -9.49
N GLY A 95 2.62 -4.95 -9.68
CA GLY A 95 3.35 -3.96 -8.92
C GLY A 95 4.31 -3.20 -9.82
N ASP A 96 4.26 -1.89 -9.77
CA ASP A 96 5.22 -0.96 -10.37
C ASP A 96 5.99 -0.22 -9.26
N THR A 97 6.96 0.59 -9.65
CA THR A 97 7.91 1.33 -8.79
C THR A 97 7.29 1.96 -7.54
N ASP A 98 6.10 2.54 -7.66
CA ASP A 98 5.37 3.21 -6.58
C ASP A 98 3.89 2.83 -6.55
N SER A 99 3.47 1.73 -7.19
CA SER A 99 2.05 1.35 -7.20
C SER A 99 1.81 -0.16 -7.17
N LEU A 100 0.73 -0.57 -6.52
CA LEU A 100 0.30 -1.96 -6.40
C LEU A 100 -1.16 -2.11 -6.82
N PHE A 101 -1.42 -3.17 -7.58
CA PHE A 101 -2.76 -3.57 -7.97
C PHE A 101 -3.15 -4.83 -7.20
N ILE A 102 -4.14 -4.71 -6.33
CA ILE A 102 -4.65 -5.79 -5.50
C ILE A 102 -5.99 -6.25 -6.05
N TRP A 103 -6.14 -7.54 -6.29
CA TRP A 103 -7.41 -8.14 -6.61
C TRP A 103 -8.17 -8.53 -5.34
N LEU A 104 -9.45 -8.16 -5.31
CA LEU A 104 -10.42 -8.52 -4.28
C LEU A 104 -11.53 -9.38 -4.90
N PRO A 105 -12.01 -10.44 -4.22
CA PRO A 105 -13.08 -11.28 -4.73
C PRO A 105 -14.45 -10.59 -4.57
N ALA A 106 -15.24 -10.60 -5.64
CA ALA A 106 -16.59 -10.03 -5.67
C ALA A 106 -17.55 -10.66 -4.64
N SER A 107 -17.34 -11.93 -4.29
CA SER A 107 -18.16 -12.67 -3.33
C SER A 107 -18.12 -12.10 -1.91
N ARG A 108 -17.00 -11.46 -1.52
CA ARG A 108 -16.82 -10.79 -0.22
C ARG A 108 -16.92 -9.27 -0.30
N CYS A 109 -16.88 -8.70 -1.50
CA CYS A 109 -16.92 -7.24 -1.74
C CYS A 109 -18.01 -6.92 -2.79
N PRO A 110 -19.30 -7.03 -2.46
CA PRO A 110 -20.39 -6.83 -3.41
C PRO A 110 -20.49 -5.38 -3.91
N ASP A 111 -20.06 -4.42 -3.09
CA ASP A 111 -20.14 -2.99 -3.38
C ASP A 111 -18.77 -2.30 -3.35
N ARG A 112 -18.70 -1.13 -4.00
CA ARG A 112 -17.48 -0.32 -4.09
C ARG A 112 -17.05 0.23 -2.73
N GLN A 113 -17.99 0.47 -1.81
CA GLN A 113 -17.69 1.11 -0.53
C GLN A 113 -16.96 0.13 0.40
N THR A 114 -17.43 -1.11 0.50
CA THR A 114 -16.77 -2.18 1.24
C THR A 114 -15.39 -2.48 0.66
N ALA A 115 -15.26 -2.52 -0.67
CA ALA A 115 -13.94 -2.67 -1.31
C ALA A 115 -12.99 -1.52 -0.94
N PHE A 116 -13.49 -0.29 -0.86
CA PHE A 116 -12.70 0.88 -0.47
C PHE A 116 -12.31 0.85 1.02
N GLN A 117 -13.20 0.41 1.91
CA GLN A 117 -12.87 0.26 3.34
C GLN A 117 -11.79 -0.81 3.57
N ILE A 118 -11.88 -1.94 2.87
CA ILE A 118 -10.84 -2.98 2.93
C ILE A 118 -9.52 -2.45 2.39
N ALA A 119 -9.57 -1.71 1.27
CA ALA A 119 -8.41 -1.07 0.67
C ALA A 119 -7.71 -0.08 1.62
N GLU A 120 -8.46 0.79 2.29
CA GLU A 120 -7.90 1.76 3.25
C GLU A 120 -7.25 1.05 4.43
N ARG A 121 -7.82 -0.07 4.88
CA ARG A 121 -7.23 -0.88 5.96
C ARG A 121 -5.91 -1.51 5.53
N ILE A 122 -5.85 -2.04 4.31
CA ILE A 122 -4.59 -2.57 3.73
C ILE A 122 -3.56 -1.45 3.63
N ALA A 123 -3.94 -0.31 3.05
CA ALA A 123 -3.05 0.85 2.90
C ALA A 123 -2.53 1.36 4.25
N LYS A 124 -3.40 1.42 5.27
CA LYS A 124 -3.02 1.79 6.63
C LYS A 124 -2.03 0.80 7.24
N ALA A 125 -2.31 -0.50 7.17
CA ALA A 125 -1.41 -1.51 7.71
C ALA A 125 -0.03 -1.50 7.05
N ILE A 126 0.04 -1.33 5.72
CA ILE A 126 1.32 -1.21 5.02
C ILE A 126 2.02 0.11 5.37
N SER A 127 1.27 1.20 5.53
CA SER A 127 1.84 2.49 5.99
C SER A 127 2.42 2.38 7.39
N ASP A 128 1.71 1.72 8.32
CA ASP A 128 2.14 1.53 9.71
C ASP A 128 3.32 0.57 9.81
N ALA A 129 3.47 -0.37 8.86
CA ALA A 129 4.62 -1.26 8.76
C ALA A 129 5.89 -0.56 8.25
N ASN A 130 5.78 0.66 7.73
CA ASN A 130 6.90 1.43 7.22
C ASN A 130 7.24 2.63 8.12
N PRO A 131 8.51 3.03 8.23
CA PRO A 131 8.89 4.19 9.02
C PRO A 131 8.30 5.48 8.42
N ASN A 132 7.96 6.43 9.29
CA ASN A 132 7.60 7.78 8.86
C ASN A 132 8.74 8.37 8.00
N PRO A 133 8.46 9.01 6.85
CA PRO A 133 7.17 9.53 6.37
C PRO A 133 6.47 8.68 5.28
N ILE A 134 6.81 7.41 5.11
CA ILE A 134 6.29 6.56 4.02
C ILE A 134 4.81 6.26 4.29
N LYS A 135 3.94 6.64 3.34
CA LYS A 135 2.49 6.44 3.46
C LYS A 135 1.93 6.00 2.13
N ILE A 136 1.11 4.97 2.21
CA ILE A 136 0.40 4.40 1.08
C ILE A 136 -1.03 4.95 1.06
N LYS A 137 -1.54 5.31 -0.12
CA LYS A 137 -2.86 5.88 -0.36
C LYS A 137 -3.61 5.11 -1.42
N VAL A 138 -4.87 4.82 -1.12
CA VAL A 138 -5.80 4.27 -2.11
C VAL A 138 -6.16 5.37 -3.10
N GLU A 139 -5.99 5.09 -4.40
CA GLU A 139 -6.35 6.04 -5.45
C GLU A 139 -7.70 5.68 -6.09
N LYS A 140 -7.84 4.45 -6.59
CA LYS A 140 -8.98 4.07 -7.42
C LYS A 140 -9.44 2.63 -7.18
N VAL A 141 -10.77 2.46 -7.18
CA VAL A 141 -11.46 1.17 -7.20
C VAL A 141 -12.38 1.13 -8.43
N PRO A 142 -12.01 0.44 -9.52
CA PRO A 142 -12.84 0.27 -10.71
C PRO A 142 -14.09 -0.58 -10.39
N GLY A 143 -15.24 -0.21 -10.95
CA GLY A 143 -16.53 -0.80 -10.59
C GLY A 143 -16.82 -2.20 -11.15
N HIS A 144 -16.17 -2.62 -12.24
CA HIS A 144 -16.44 -3.92 -12.89
C HIS A 144 -15.34 -4.96 -12.70
N LEU A 145 -14.21 -4.55 -12.13
CA LEU A 145 -13.08 -5.39 -11.80
C LEU A 145 -12.60 -4.88 -10.46
N HIS A 146 -12.80 -5.64 -9.39
CA HIS A 146 -12.36 -5.28 -8.04
C HIS A 146 -10.82 -5.34 -7.94
N ARG A 147 -10.15 -4.55 -8.77
CA ARG A 147 -8.70 -4.31 -8.79
C ARG A 147 -8.47 -2.98 -8.10
N LEU A 148 -8.00 -3.02 -6.88
CA LEU A 148 -7.60 -1.86 -6.12
C LEU A 148 -6.24 -1.36 -6.60
N CYS A 149 -6.11 -0.07 -6.91
CA CYS A 149 -4.81 0.57 -7.14
C CYS A 149 -4.40 1.36 -5.89
N ILE A 150 -3.20 1.09 -5.38
CA ILE A 150 -2.63 1.79 -4.22
C ILE A 150 -1.26 2.36 -4.60
N PHE A 151 -0.98 3.61 -4.21
CA PHE A 151 0.29 4.33 -4.41
C PHE A 151 0.99 4.61 -3.07
#